data_AF-A0A969EN32-F1
#
_entry.id   AF-A0A969EN32-F1
#
_cell.length_a   1.000
_cell.length_b   1.000
_cell.length_c   1.000
_cell.angle_alpha   90.00
_cell.angle_beta   90.00
_cell.angle_gamma   90.00
#
_symmetry.space_group_name_H-M   'P 1'
#
loop_
_entity.id
_entity.type
_entity.pdbx_description
1 polymer ?
#
loop_
_entity_poly.entity_id
_entity_poly.type
_entity_poly.pdbx_seq_one_letter_code
_entity_poly.pdbx_strand_id
1 'polypeptide(L)'
;MLSHTPSTSFAEGRLLEGRIHFLTTSPAPVLEFRDKNRGLQKVAFKPVEAGRVTGEKRWLAQSDFPAEGELKFRIKLGEGLYDPPGPDRFYATKSRIFLLQDGQIYDYLPAPKVSLPRVVKIPNFAGTLPTRSLYVYLPRGYDEHTSRHYPVIYMHDGQNAFETYVEDSFPVRGRQI
;
A
#
# COMPACT_ATOMS: atom_id res chain seq x y z
N MET A 1 -27.18 -30.83 -41.12
CA MET A 1 -27.15 -29.56 -40.37
C MET A 1 -26.30 -29.77 -39.13
N LEU A 2 -25.05 -29.32 -39.13
CA LEU A 2 -24.21 -29.30 -37.94
C LEU A 2 -24.23 -27.87 -37.39
N SER A 3 -24.87 -27.68 -36.25
CA SER A 3 -24.90 -26.41 -35.54
C SER A 3 -23.50 -26.11 -34.98
N HIS A 4 -22.80 -25.16 -35.60
CA HIS A 4 -21.63 -24.53 -34.99
C HIS A 4 -22.10 -23.67 -33.81
N THR A 5 -21.81 -24.13 -32.59
CA THR A 5 -21.75 -23.24 -31.43
C THR A 5 -20.60 -22.25 -31.64
N PRO A 6 -20.83 -20.93 -31.53
CA PRO A 6 -19.71 -19.98 -31.54
C PRO A 6 -18.85 -20.22 -30.30
N SER A 7 -17.55 -20.37 -30.53
CA SER A 7 -16.54 -20.33 -29.49
C SER A 7 -16.58 -18.96 -28.82
N THR A 8 -16.96 -18.93 -27.54
CA THR A 8 -16.75 -17.76 -26.69
C THR A 8 -15.25 -17.50 -26.65
N SER A 9 -14.77 -16.45 -27.31
CA SER A 9 -13.38 -16.04 -27.20
C SER A 9 -13.12 -15.66 -25.74
N PHE A 10 -12.07 -16.23 -25.15
CA PHE A 10 -11.59 -15.78 -23.86
C PHE A 10 -11.15 -14.32 -24.00
N ALA A 11 -11.68 -13.50 -23.10
CA ALA A 11 -11.74 -12.04 -23.17
C ALA A 11 -10.40 -11.36 -23.48
N GLU A 12 -10.45 -10.34 -24.33
CA GLU A 12 -9.46 -9.25 -24.33
C GLU A 12 -9.27 -8.76 -22.88
N GLY A 13 -8.02 -8.57 -22.47
CA GLY A 13 -7.67 -8.32 -21.07
C GLY A 13 -8.49 -7.18 -20.46
N ARG A 14 -9.39 -7.53 -19.54
CA ARG A 14 -10.33 -6.59 -18.92
C ARG A 14 -9.58 -5.40 -18.32
N LEU A 15 -10.07 -4.20 -18.56
CA LEU A 15 -9.55 -2.97 -17.96
C LEU A 15 -10.51 -2.43 -16.90
N LEU A 16 -9.96 -1.73 -15.91
CA LEU A 16 -10.71 -0.98 -14.90
C LEU A 16 -10.20 0.46 -14.89
N GLU A 17 -11.15 1.40 -14.90
CA GLU A 17 -10.84 2.78 -14.64
C GLU A 17 -10.24 2.91 -13.23
N GLY A 18 -9.07 3.55 -13.14
CA GLY A 18 -8.41 3.80 -11.87
C GLY A 18 -7.96 5.23 -11.71
N ARG A 19 -7.63 5.57 -10.47
CA ARG A 19 -7.21 6.90 -10.05
C ARG A 19 -6.05 6.78 -9.08
N ILE A 20 -4.89 7.28 -9.49
CA ILE A 20 -3.69 7.27 -8.67
C ILE A 20 -3.38 8.71 -8.29
N HIS A 21 -3.43 8.98 -6.99
CA HIS A 21 -2.99 10.24 -6.43
C HIS A 21 -1.52 10.16 -6.02
N PHE A 22 -0.81 11.28 -6.17
CA PHE A 22 0.59 11.38 -5.79
C PHE A 22 0.90 12.80 -5.31
N LEU A 23 1.75 12.93 -4.30
CA LEU A 23 2.19 14.23 -3.79
C LEU A 23 3.65 14.45 -4.13
N THR A 24 3.94 15.58 -4.77
CA THR A 24 5.32 15.98 -5.08
C THR A 24 5.42 17.47 -5.35
N THR A 25 6.61 18.01 -5.09
CA THR A 25 7.05 19.35 -5.52
C THR A 25 7.62 19.33 -6.95
N SER A 26 7.96 18.15 -7.47
CA SER A 26 8.49 18.01 -8.83
C SER A 26 7.43 18.37 -9.88
N PRO A 27 7.79 19.14 -10.92
CA PRO A 27 6.85 19.47 -11.99
C PRO A 27 6.62 18.24 -12.89
N ALA A 28 5.38 18.11 -13.38
CA ALA A 28 4.99 17.15 -14.41
C ALA A 28 5.39 15.68 -14.15
N PRO A 29 4.99 15.08 -13.01
CA PRO A 29 5.23 13.66 -12.78
C PRO A 29 4.51 12.81 -13.83
N VAL A 30 5.10 11.66 -14.16
CA VAL A 30 4.52 10.69 -15.10
C VAL A 30 4.42 9.33 -14.42
N LEU A 31 3.23 8.74 -14.46
CA LEU A 31 3.01 7.36 -14.07
C LEU A 31 3.47 6.45 -15.20
N GLU A 32 4.33 5.49 -14.91
CA GLU A 32 4.63 4.38 -15.81
C GLU A 32 4.13 3.08 -15.19
N PHE A 33 3.33 2.31 -15.92
CA PHE A 33 2.81 1.02 -15.43
C PHE A 33 2.93 -0.09 -16.49
N ARG A 34 3.08 -1.33 -16.04
CA ARG A 34 3.15 -2.49 -16.91
C ARG A 34 1.75 -3.04 -17.20
N ASP A 35 1.47 -3.21 -18.48
CA ASP A 35 0.32 -3.94 -18.99
C ASP A 35 0.85 -5.14 -19.79
N LYS A 36 0.31 -6.35 -19.54
CA LYS A 36 0.78 -7.56 -20.23
C LYS A 36 0.50 -7.52 -21.74
N ASN A 37 -0.57 -6.86 -22.15
CA ASN A 37 -1.02 -6.82 -23.54
C ASN A 37 -0.49 -5.56 -24.25
N ARG A 38 -0.34 -4.45 -23.54
CA ARG A 38 0.10 -3.16 -24.11
C ARG A 38 1.56 -2.81 -23.81
N GLY A 39 2.27 -3.60 -23.03
CA GLY A 39 3.64 -3.29 -22.58
C GLY A 39 3.68 -2.17 -21.55
N LEU A 40 4.75 -1.37 -21.55
CA LEU A 40 4.88 -0.23 -20.63
C LEU A 40 4.01 0.94 -21.09
N GLN A 41 3.04 1.31 -20.27
CA GLN A 41 2.14 2.42 -20.50
C GLN A 41 2.59 3.65 -19.70
N LYS A 42 2.31 4.85 -20.22
CA LYS A 42 2.67 6.13 -19.60
C LYS A 42 1.45 7.04 -19.49
N VAL A 43 1.25 7.64 -18.33
CA VAL A 43 0.14 8.55 -18.05
C VAL A 43 0.69 9.81 -17.38
N ALA A 44 0.48 10.96 -18.01
CA ALA A 44 0.82 12.24 -17.41
C ALA A 44 -0.11 12.51 -16.22
N PHE A 45 0.45 12.89 -15.09
CA PHE A 45 -0.34 13.36 -13.98
C PHE A 45 -0.83 14.80 -14.24
N LYS A 46 -2.04 15.10 -13.78
CA LYS A 46 -2.60 16.45 -13.76
C LYS A 46 -2.64 16.98 -12.32
N PRO A 47 -2.26 18.25 -12.07
CA PRO A 47 -2.39 18.82 -10.74
C PRO A 47 -3.87 19.01 -10.42
N VAL A 48 -4.29 18.62 -9.22
CA VAL A 48 -5.70 18.74 -8.79
C VAL A 48 -5.86 19.69 -7.61
N GLU A 49 -4.92 19.68 -6.66
CA GLU A 49 -5.00 20.49 -5.44
C GLU A 49 -3.60 20.89 -4.94
N ALA A 50 -3.56 21.79 -3.96
CA ALA A 50 -2.36 22.04 -3.17
C ALA A 50 -1.93 20.76 -2.43
N GLY A 51 -0.63 20.61 -2.22
CA GLY A 51 -0.05 19.56 -1.39
C GLY A 51 -0.01 19.97 0.08
N ARG A 52 0.81 19.26 0.84
CA ARG A 52 0.94 19.40 2.30
C ARG A 52 1.80 20.58 2.71
N VAL A 53 2.75 20.93 1.86
CA VAL A 53 3.72 22.01 2.07
C VAL A 53 3.71 22.96 0.88
N THR A 54 4.23 24.17 1.09
CA THR A 54 4.36 25.17 0.02
C THR A 54 5.10 24.61 -1.19
N GLY A 55 4.49 24.74 -2.37
CA GLY A 55 5.05 24.25 -3.63
C GLY A 55 4.78 22.76 -3.93
N GLU A 56 4.36 21.96 -2.94
CA GLU A 56 3.87 20.61 -3.20
C GLU A 56 2.46 20.70 -3.81
N LYS A 57 2.14 19.78 -4.73
CA LYS A 57 0.79 19.63 -5.27
C LYS A 57 0.32 18.19 -5.09
N ARG A 58 -0.99 18.01 -4.98
CA ARG A 58 -1.64 16.73 -5.19
C ARG A 58 -1.89 16.57 -6.69
N TRP A 59 -1.38 15.49 -7.22
CA TRP A 59 -1.45 15.12 -8.63
C TRP A 59 -2.39 13.92 -8.80
N LEU A 60 -3.10 13.85 -9.93
CA LEU A 60 -3.96 12.72 -10.31
C LEU A 60 -3.55 12.17 -11.68
N ALA A 61 -3.32 10.86 -11.74
CA ALA A 61 -3.28 10.09 -12.97
C ALA A 61 -4.53 9.21 -13.04
N GLN A 62 -5.28 9.34 -14.13
CA GLN A 62 -6.49 8.56 -14.42
C GLN A 62 -6.30 7.83 -15.74
N SER A 63 -6.57 6.53 -15.74
CA SER A 63 -6.36 5.64 -16.89
C SER A 63 -7.13 4.34 -16.71
N ASP A 64 -7.28 3.61 -17.82
CA ASP A 64 -7.73 2.23 -17.83
C ASP A 64 -6.57 1.28 -17.54
N PHE A 65 -6.60 0.65 -16.37
CA PHE A 65 -5.56 -0.27 -15.89
C PHE A 65 -5.98 -1.73 -16.05
N PRO A 66 -5.03 -2.68 -16.19
CA PRO A 66 -5.35 -4.11 -16.17
C PRO A 66 -6.20 -4.48 -14.96
N ALA A 67 -7.34 -5.13 -15.14
CA ALA A 67 -8.25 -5.46 -14.05
C ALA A 67 -7.74 -6.59 -13.15
N GLU A 68 -6.92 -7.47 -13.72
CA GLU A 68 -6.45 -8.69 -13.07
C GLU A 68 -4.98 -8.59 -12.66
N GLY A 69 -4.64 -9.30 -11.60
CA GLY A 69 -3.29 -9.33 -11.05
C GLY A 69 -2.86 -8.00 -10.42
N GLU A 70 -1.56 -7.91 -10.13
CA GLU A 70 -0.95 -6.72 -9.57
C GLU A 70 -0.67 -5.68 -10.66
N LEU A 71 -1.04 -4.44 -10.37
CA LEU A 71 -0.54 -3.29 -11.09
C LEU A 71 0.91 -3.05 -10.66
N LYS A 72 1.84 -3.25 -11.59
CA LYS A 72 3.25 -2.88 -11.40
C LYS A 72 3.48 -1.49 -11.98
N PHE A 73 3.86 -0.52 -11.14
CA PHE A 73 4.02 0.88 -11.56
C PHE A 73 5.21 1.59 -10.92
N ARG A 74 5.62 2.73 -11.47
CA ARG A 74 6.62 3.66 -10.92
C ARG A 74 6.27 5.09 -11.34
N ILE A 75 6.87 6.08 -10.68
CA ILE A 75 6.68 7.48 -11.02
C ILE A 75 8.00 8.08 -11.49
N LYS A 76 7.97 8.70 -12.67
CA LYS A 76 9.06 9.49 -13.23
C LYS A 76 8.93 10.94 -12.78
N LEU A 77 10.05 11.53 -12.34
CA LEU A 77 10.17 12.92 -11.89
C LEU A 77 11.20 13.63 -12.80
N GLY A 78 10.80 13.95 -14.03
CA GLY A 78 11.74 14.38 -15.08
C GLY A 78 12.79 13.29 -15.36
N GLU A 79 14.07 13.62 -15.16
CA GLU A 79 15.18 12.67 -15.32
C GLU A 79 15.18 11.57 -14.24
N GLY A 80 14.62 11.84 -13.06
CA GLY A 80 14.62 10.94 -11.91
C GLY A 80 13.46 9.94 -11.84
N LEU A 81 13.52 9.05 -10.84
CA LEU A 81 12.43 8.17 -10.42
C LEU A 81 12.08 8.48 -8.97
N TYR A 82 10.79 8.46 -8.64
CA TYR A 82 10.33 8.46 -7.26
C TYR A 82 10.55 7.08 -6.65
N ASP A 83 11.50 7.01 -5.74
CA ASP A 83 12.10 5.83 -5.11
C ASP A 83 11.15 4.63 -4.96
N PRO A 84 11.11 3.72 -5.94
CA PRO A 84 10.25 2.54 -5.88
C PRO A 84 10.93 1.41 -5.10
N PRO A 85 10.18 0.59 -4.33
CA PRO A 85 10.76 -0.47 -3.53
C PRO A 85 11.35 -1.59 -4.40
N GLY A 86 12.45 -2.17 -3.93
CA GLY A 86 13.01 -3.41 -4.46
C GLY A 86 13.85 -3.28 -5.74
N PRO A 87 14.52 -4.38 -6.15
CA PRO A 87 15.50 -4.37 -7.25
C PRO A 87 14.87 -4.12 -8.63
N ASP A 88 13.61 -4.52 -8.82
CA ASP A 88 12.88 -4.31 -10.08
C ASP A 88 12.49 -2.84 -10.31
N ARG A 89 12.55 -2.00 -9.27
CA ARG A 89 12.18 -0.59 -9.28
C ARG A 89 10.74 -0.32 -9.73
N PHE A 90 9.80 -1.16 -9.28
CA PHE A 90 8.36 -0.98 -9.43
C PHE A 90 7.65 -1.22 -8.10
N TYR A 91 6.68 -0.37 -7.78
CA TYR A 91 5.62 -0.68 -6.83
C TYR A 91 4.71 -1.77 -7.40
N ALA A 92 4.13 -2.58 -6.53
CA ALA A 92 3.11 -3.57 -6.88
C ALA A 92 1.89 -3.42 -5.97
N THR A 93 0.69 -3.44 -6.54
CA THR A 93 -0.57 -3.39 -5.77
C THR A 93 -1.74 -4.02 -6.52
N LYS A 94 -2.70 -4.57 -5.77
CA LYS A 94 -3.98 -5.02 -6.34
C LYS A 94 -5.00 -3.90 -6.50
N SER A 95 -4.78 -2.73 -5.90
CA SER A 95 -5.70 -1.59 -6.05
C SER A 95 -5.51 -0.88 -7.40
N ARG A 96 -6.56 -0.22 -7.89
CA ARG A 96 -6.53 0.75 -9.01
C ARG A 96 -6.88 2.16 -8.55
N ILE A 97 -7.26 2.31 -7.29
CA ILE A 97 -7.60 3.59 -6.66
C ILE A 97 -6.78 3.69 -5.39
N PHE A 98 -5.79 4.58 -5.39
CA PHE A 98 -4.92 4.76 -4.24
C PHE A 98 -4.20 6.10 -4.28
N LEU A 99 -3.60 6.46 -3.16
CA LEU A 99 -2.69 7.58 -3.02
C LEU A 99 -1.30 7.05 -2.66
N LEU A 100 -0.28 7.46 -3.41
CA LEU A 100 1.13 7.22 -3.08
C LEU A 100 1.68 8.44 -2.34
N GLN A 101 2.12 8.24 -1.10
CA GLN A 101 2.74 9.26 -0.27
C GLN A 101 3.88 8.65 0.52
N ASP A 102 5.03 9.32 0.50
CA ASP A 102 6.23 8.95 1.26
C ASP A 102 6.63 7.46 1.09
N GLY A 103 6.56 6.97 -0.15
CA GLY A 103 6.87 5.58 -0.51
C GLY A 103 5.80 4.56 -0.12
N GLN A 104 4.62 4.99 0.34
CA GLN A 104 3.56 4.12 0.85
C GLN A 104 2.26 4.28 0.04
N ILE A 105 1.59 3.15 -0.22
CA ILE A 105 0.32 3.09 -0.94
C ILE A 105 -0.85 3.09 0.04
N TYR A 106 -1.71 4.10 -0.02
CA TYR A 106 -2.91 4.24 0.81
C TYR A 106 -4.18 4.05 -0.03
N ASP A 107 -5.13 3.30 0.51
CA ASP A 107 -6.52 3.18 0.02
C ASP A 107 -7.43 4.33 0.51
N TYR A 108 -6.84 5.35 1.14
CA TYR A 108 -7.51 6.53 1.67
C TYR A 108 -6.62 7.77 1.53
N LEU A 109 -7.16 8.92 1.92
CA LEU A 109 -6.37 10.14 2.05
C LEU A 109 -5.67 10.15 3.41
N PRO A 110 -4.35 9.92 3.48
CA PRO A 110 -3.63 9.97 4.74
C PRO A 110 -3.47 11.40 5.22
N ALA A 111 -3.25 11.55 6.52
CA ALA A 111 -2.74 12.78 7.11
C ALA A 111 -1.43 13.22 6.43
N PRO A 112 -1.10 14.54 6.44
CA PRO A 112 0.11 15.05 5.82
C PRO A 112 1.40 14.35 6.28
N LYS A 113 1.43 13.98 7.55
CA LYS A 113 2.46 13.13 8.15
C LYS A 113 1.74 12.02 8.89
N VAL A 114 2.24 10.80 8.77
CA VAL A 114 1.70 9.63 9.45
C VAL A 114 2.72 9.03 10.39
N SER A 115 2.26 8.50 11.51
CA SER A 115 3.08 7.66 12.38
C SER A 115 3.55 6.40 11.62
N LEU A 116 4.73 5.91 11.98
CA LEU A 116 5.17 4.57 11.54
C LEU A 116 4.22 3.50 12.09
N PRO A 117 4.13 2.32 11.44
CA PRO A 117 3.47 1.18 12.05
C PRO A 117 4.22 0.79 13.34
N ARG A 118 3.49 0.37 14.36
CA ARG A 118 4.09 0.05 15.66
C ARG A 118 3.38 -1.11 16.34
N VAL A 119 4.10 -1.76 17.25
CA VAL A 119 3.53 -2.75 18.16
C VAL A 119 3.38 -2.10 19.53
N VAL A 120 2.17 -2.20 20.10
CA VAL A 120 1.89 -1.79 21.47
C VAL A 120 1.83 -3.04 22.33
N LYS A 121 2.69 -3.12 23.35
CA LYS A 121 2.61 -4.13 24.39
C LYS A 121 1.61 -3.67 25.44
N ILE A 122 0.59 -4.48 25.69
CA ILE A 122 -0.30 -4.32 26.83
C ILE A 122 0.17 -5.33 27.89
N PRO A 123 0.97 -4.89 28.87
CA PRO A 123 1.42 -5.77 29.92
C PRO A 123 0.24 -6.15 30.81
N ASN A 124 0.33 -7.33 31.41
CA ASN A 124 -0.60 -7.77 32.43
C ASN A 124 -2.08 -7.74 32.01
N PHE A 125 -2.39 -8.13 30.78
CA PHE A 125 -3.76 -8.23 30.30
C PHE A 125 -4.51 -9.29 31.13
N ALA A 126 -5.45 -8.81 31.94
CA ALA A 126 -6.27 -9.62 32.84
C ALA A 126 -7.59 -9.98 32.18
N GLY A 127 -7.99 -11.25 32.31
CA GLY A 127 -9.28 -11.76 31.89
C GLY A 127 -9.69 -12.91 32.81
N THR A 128 -10.45 -13.87 32.29
CA THR A 128 -10.80 -15.10 33.03
C THR A 128 -9.63 -16.10 33.16
N LEU A 129 -8.59 -15.93 32.34
CA LEU A 129 -7.36 -16.72 32.37
C LEU A 129 -6.21 -15.92 33.04
N PRO A 130 -5.14 -16.59 33.51
CA PRO A 130 -3.99 -15.93 34.15
C PRO A 130 -3.43 -14.76 33.35
N THR A 131 -2.90 -13.77 34.05
CA THR A 131 -2.31 -12.57 33.48
C THR A 131 -1.23 -12.88 32.44
N ARG A 132 -1.29 -12.22 31.28
CA ARG A 132 -0.35 -12.39 30.16
C ARG A 132 -0.14 -11.07 29.41
N SER A 133 0.93 -10.95 28.64
CA SER A 133 1.09 -9.80 27.74
C SER A 133 0.29 -9.99 26.45
N LEU A 134 -0.28 -8.91 25.93
CA LEU A 134 -0.77 -8.85 24.54
C LEU A 134 0.11 -7.92 23.72
N TYR A 135 0.27 -8.25 22.44
CA TYR A 135 0.92 -7.39 21.46
C TYR A 135 -0.09 -6.99 20.40
N VAL A 136 -0.29 -5.69 20.24
CA VAL A 136 -1.22 -5.13 19.26
C VAL A 136 -0.43 -4.41 18.18
N TYR A 137 -0.48 -4.93 16.96
CA TYR A 137 0.06 -4.21 15.80
C TYR A 137 -0.91 -3.12 15.36
N LEU A 138 -0.44 -1.88 15.35
CA LEU A 138 -1.16 -0.72 14.86
C LEU A 138 -0.60 -0.34 13.48
N PRO A 139 -1.47 -0.13 12.48
CA PRO A 139 -1.04 0.28 11.16
C PRO A 139 -0.42 1.67 11.21
N ARG A 140 0.36 2.01 10.18
CA ARG A 140 0.85 3.37 9.98
C ARG A 140 -0.31 4.37 9.96
N GLY A 141 -0.10 5.54 10.53
CA GLY A 141 -1.10 6.61 10.57
C GLY A 141 -2.25 6.36 11.55
N TYR A 142 -2.19 5.35 12.43
CA TYR A 142 -3.30 5.01 13.32
C TYR A 142 -3.71 6.19 14.22
N ASP A 143 -2.75 6.95 14.73
CA ASP A 143 -3.01 8.03 15.69
C ASP A 143 -3.64 9.26 15.03
N GLU A 144 -3.32 9.53 13.77
CA GLU A 144 -3.81 10.69 13.04
C GLU A 144 -5.23 10.50 12.47
N HIS A 145 -5.73 9.26 12.37
CA HIS A 145 -7.03 8.95 11.78
C HIS A 145 -8.03 8.44 12.82
N THR A 146 -8.34 9.28 13.82
CA THR A 146 -9.17 8.92 14.98
C THR A 146 -10.60 8.50 14.66
N SER A 147 -11.13 8.86 13.48
CA SER A 147 -12.46 8.43 13.01
C SER A 147 -12.44 7.13 12.20
N ARG A 148 -11.26 6.64 11.81
CA ARG A 148 -11.11 5.43 10.99
C ARG A 148 -11.13 4.20 11.87
N HIS A 149 -11.93 3.23 11.46
CA HIS A 149 -11.98 1.90 12.08
C HIS A 149 -11.24 0.91 11.20
N TYR A 150 -10.56 -0.05 11.81
CA TYR A 150 -9.74 -1.04 11.14
C TYR A 150 -10.28 -2.44 11.43
N PRO A 151 -10.27 -3.37 10.46
CA PRO A 151 -10.55 -4.76 10.75
C PRO A 151 -9.53 -5.31 11.75
N VAL A 152 -9.99 -6.11 12.71
CA VAL A 152 -9.13 -6.71 13.73
C VAL A 152 -8.88 -8.17 13.34
N ILE A 153 -7.60 -8.55 13.32
CA ILE A 153 -7.16 -9.93 13.11
C ILE A 153 -6.57 -10.41 14.43
N TYR A 154 -7.10 -11.51 14.96
CA TYR A 154 -6.52 -12.20 16.11
C TYR A 154 -5.56 -13.26 15.62
N MET A 155 -4.30 -13.17 16.05
CA MET A 155 -3.26 -14.14 15.74
C MET A 155 -2.78 -14.79 17.02
N HIS A 156 -2.80 -16.12 17.05
CA HIS A 156 -2.25 -16.92 18.13
C HIS A 156 -0.98 -17.60 17.63
N ASP A 157 0.00 -17.73 18.51
CA ASP A 157 1.18 -18.54 18.24
C ASP A 157 0.81 -20.04 18.24
N GLY A 158 1.55 -20.84 17.49
CA GLY A 158 1.39 -22.29 17.42
C GLY A 158 2.04 -23.04 18.59
N GLN A 159 2.00 -24.36 18.53
CA GLN A 159 2.59 -25.24 19.57
C GLN A 159 4.13 -25.14 19.69
N ASN A 160 4.84 -24.61 18.69
CA ASN A 160 6.32 -24.62 18.64
C ASN A 160 7.00 -23.39 19.27
N ALA A 161 6.26 -22.45 19.86
CA ALA A 161 6.82 -21.25 20.48
C ALA A 161 7.42 -21.48 21.88
N PHE A 162 7.41 -22.72 22.36
CA PHE A 162 7.76 -23.08 23.73
C PHE A 162 9.02 -23.95 23.85
N GLU A 163 9.71 -24.27 22.74
CA GLU A 163 10.98 -25.00 22.80
C GLU A 163 12.09 -24.17 23.48
N THR A 164 11.93 -22.85 23.55
CA THR A 164 12.79 -21.95 24.33
C THR A 164 11.92 -20.88 24.96
N TYR A 165 11.94 -20.76 26.29
CA TYR A 165 11.27 -19.66 26.97
C TYR A 165 11.93 -18.34 26.57
N VAL A 166 11.17 -17.47 25.93
CA VAL A 166 11.57 -16.08 25.70
C VAL A 166 10.66 -15.20 26.56
N GLU A 167 11.25 -14.48 27.51
CA GLU A 167 10.52 -13.61 28.44
C GLU A 167 9.75 -12.48 27.70
N ASP A 168 10.29 -12.05 26.54
CA ASP A 168 9.64 -11.10 25.64
C ASP A 168 9.86 -11.48 24.16
N SER A 169 8.77 -11.85 23.47
CA SER A 169 8.79 -12.19 22.05
C SER A 169 8.96 -10.98 21.12
N PHE A 170 8.91 -9.75 21.63
CA PHE A 170 9.29 -8.54 20.91
C PHE A 170 10.50 -7.89 21.57
N PRO A 171 11.72 -8.04 21.02
CA PRO A 171 12.87 -7.34 21.56
C PRO A 171 12.64 -5.83 21.42
N VAL A 172 12.62 -5.12 22.55
CA VAL A 172 12.76 -3.66 22.55
C VAL A 172 14.10 -3.37 21.88
N ARG A 173 14.11 -2.77 20.68
CA ARG A 173 15.35 -2.26 20.08
C ARG A 173 15.87 -1.10 20.91
N GLY A 174 16.55 -1.43 22.01
CA GLY A 174 17.43 -0.54 22.73
C GLY A 174 18.72 -0.38 21.95
N ARG A 175 18.90 0.82 21.40
CA ARG A 175 20.16 1.42 20.93
C ARG A 175 21.37 0.93 21.74
N GLN A 176 22.30 0.22 21.10
CA GLN A 176 23.69 0.20 21.54
C GLN A 176 24.49 1.10 20.59
N ILE A 177 25.04 2.14 21.19
CA ILE A 177 26.13 2.99 20.70
C ILE A 177 27.43 2.19 20.58
#